data_AF-A0A225E478-F1
#
_entry.id   AF-A0A225E478-F1
#
_cell.length_a   1.000
_cell.length_b   1.000
_cell.length_c   1.000
_cell.angle_alpha   90.00
_cell.angle_beta   90.00
_cell.angle_gamma   90.00
#
_symmetry.space_group_name_H-M   'P 1'
#
loop_
_entity.id
_entity.type
_entity.pdbx_description
1 polymer ?
#
loop_
_entity_poly.entity_id
_entity_poly.type
_entity_poly.pdbx_seq_one_letter_code
_entity_poly.pdbx_strand_id
1 'polypeptide(L)' 'MAIARGIYADRAFDRTPVLADALQDAGCDDDDILSHLCGTGPHVKGCWIVDLLLGKQ' A
#
# COMPACT_ATOMS: atom_id res chain seq x y z
N MET A 1 0.26 -5.88 8.15
CA MET A 1 0.47 -4.48 8.61
C MET A 1 -0.84 -3.85 9.09
N ALA A 2 -0.86 -3.13 10.22
CA ALA A 2 -2.06 -2.43 10.69
C ALA A 2 -2.45 -1.25 9.78
N ILE A 3 -1.45 -0.58 9.19
CA ILE A 3 -1.62 0.55 8.26
C ILE A 3 -2.39 0.15 6.99
N ALA A 4 -1.99 -0.96 6.34
CA ALA A 4 -2.70 -1.49 5.16
C ALA A 4 -4.17 -1.85 5.44
N ARG A 5 -4.45 -2.40 6.63
CA ARG A 5 -5.83 -2.71 7.06
C ARG A 5 -6.67 -1.45 7.25
N GLY A 6 -6.11 -0.41 7.87
CA GLY A 6 -6.79 0.88 8.04
C GLY A 6 -7.13 1.54 6.69
N ILE A 7 -6.13 1.63 5.80
CA ILE A 7 -6.32 2.16 4.44
C ILE A 7 -7.43 1.40 3.69
N TYR A 8 -7.42 0.08 3.76
CA TYR A 8 -8.42 -0.76 3.08
C TYR A 8 -9.82 -0.63 3.69
N ALA A 9 -9.94 -0.60 5.02
CA ALA A 9 -11.22 -0.50 5.73
C ALA A 9 -11.88 0.86 5.50
N ASP A 10 -11.10 1.93 5.65
CA ASP A 10 -11.58 3.31 5.53
C ASP A 10 -11.66 3.80 4.08
N ARG A 11 -11.15 3.01 3.13
CA ARG A 11 -10.94 3.41 1.73
C ARG A 11 -10.08 4.68 1.62
N ALA A 12 -9.21 4.91 2.59
CA ALA A 12 -8.31 6.06 2.69
C ALA A 12 -7.07 5.85 1.81
N PHE A 13 -7.32 5.60 0.53
CA PHE A 13 -6.32 5.30 -0.49
C PHE A 13 -5.44 6.51 -0.84
N ASP A 14 -5.81 7.70 -0.40
CA ASP A 14 -4.99 8.91 -0.38
C ASP A 14 -3.79 8.80 0.58
N ARG A 15 -3.80 7.85 1.51
CA ARG A 15 -2.74 7.63 2.50
C ARG A 15 -1.76 6.50 2.12
N THR A 16 -1.79 6.02 0.88
CA THR A 16 -0.84 5.03 0.37
C THR A 16 0.64 5.45 0.42
N PRO A 17 1.02 6.74 0.34
CA PRO A 17 2.42 7.13 0.55
C PRO A 17 2.94 6.78 1.95
N VAL A 18 2.10 6.88 2.99
CA VAL A 18 2.47 6.49 4.37
C VAL A 18 2.71 4.98 4.47
N LEU A 19 2.01 4.19 3.64
CA LEU A 19 2.26 2.76 3.55
C LEU A 19 3.59 2.47 2.84
N ALA A 20 4.00 3.28 1.85
CA ALA A 20 5.29 3.16 1.19
C ALA A 20 6.45 3.41 2.16
N ASP A 21 6.35 4.48 2.96
CA ASP A 21 7.34 4.81 3.99
C ASP A 21 7.46 3.69 5.02
N ALA A 22 6.33 3.18 5.52
CA ALA A 22 6.30 2.09 6.48
C ALA A 22 6.86 0.77 5.92
N LEU A 23 6.78 0.56 4.60
CA LEU A 23 7.39 -0.59 3.94
C LEU A 23 8.91 -0.40 3.81
N GLN A 24 9.38 0.78 3.42
CA GLN A 24 10.81 1.10 3.40
C GLN A 24 11.45 0.93 4.78
N ASP A 25 10.81 1.44 5.84
CA ASP A 25 11.26 1.26 7.22
C ASP A 25 11.29 -0.21 7.65
N ALA A 26 10.42 -1.04 7.09
CA ALA A 26 10.39 -2.49 7.31
C ALA A 26 11.43 -3.25 6.46
N GLY A 27 12.23 -2.56 5.64
CA GLY A 27 13.25 -3.13 4.76
C GLY A 27 12.76 -3.54 3.38
N CYS A 28 11.60 -3.05 2.94
CA CYS A 28 11.11 -3.23 1.58
C CYS A 28 11.83 -2.25 0.64
N ASP A 29 12.61 -2.78 -0.29
CA ASP A 29 13.40 -2.07 -1.30
C ASP A 29 12.92 -2.35 -2.73
N ASP A 30 11.70 -2.89 -2.87
CA ASP A 30 11.08 -3.15 -4.17
C ASP A 30 10.55 -1.84 -4.80
N ASP A 31 11.31 -1.32 -5.76
CA ASP A 31 10.99 -0.08 -6.48
C ASP A 31 9.61 -0.09 -7.14
N ASP A 32 9.14 -1.24 -7.64
CA ASP A 32 7.81 -1.32 -8.28
C ASP A 32 6.70 -1.15 -7.24
N ILE A 33 6.87 -1.73 -6.05
CA ILE A 33 5.93 -1.57 -4.91
C ILE A 33 5.93 -0.13 -4.41
N LEU A 34 7.11 0.44 -4.19
CA LEU A 34 7.25 1.80 -3.64
C LEU A 34 6.77 2.86 -4.62
N SER A 35 7.12 2.72 -5.90
CA SER A 35 6.69 3.62 -6.96
C SER A 35 5.18 3.51 -7.23
N HIS A 36 4.59 2.32 -7.09
CA HIS A 36 3.13 2.16 -7.17
C HIS A 36 2.40 2.86 -6.01
N LEU A 37 2.91 2.73 -4.78
CA LEU A 37 2.31 3.37 -3.58
C LEU A 37 2.51 4.88 -3.52
N CYS A 38 3.58 5.39 -4.13
CA CYS A 38 3.90 6.82 -4.23
C CYS A 38 3.34 7.46 -5.52
N GLY A 39 2.91 6.64 -6.48
CA GLY A 39 2.36 7.09 -7.75
C GLY A 39 0.99 7.74 -7.61
N THR A 40 0.65 8.63 -8.55
CA THR A 40 -0.67 9.29 -8.63
C THR A 40 -1.77 8.41 -9.24
N GLY A 41 -1.49 7.12 -9.45
CA GLY A 41 -2.43 6.16 -10.00
C GLY A 41 -3.63 5.96 -9.06
N PRO A 42 -4.83 5.66 -9.60
CA PRO A 42 -6.01 5.46 -8.77
C PRO A 42 -5.86 4.21 -7.90
N HIS A 43 -5.68 4.40 -6.60
CA HIS A 43 -5.78 3.34 -5.62
C HIS A 43 -7.25 3.07 -5.29
N VAL A 44 -7.72 1.86 -5.59
CA VAL A 44 -9.09 1.41 -5.35
C VAL A 44 -9.10 0.03 -4.70
N LYS A 45 -10.27 -0.45 -4.27
CA LYS A 45 -10.42 -1.87 -3.87
C LYS A 45 -10.07 -2.77 -5.07
N GLY A 46 -9.10 -3.67 -4.89
CA GLY A 46 -8.48 -4.43 -5.99
C GLY A 46 -7.10 -3.92 -6.39
N CYS A 47 -6.55 -2.92 -5.69
CA CYS A 47 -5.13 -2.58 -5.79
C CYS A 47 -4.29 -3.80 -5.37
N TRP A 48 -3.55 -4.33 -6.34
CA TRP A 48 -2.79 -5.58 -6.19
C TRP A 48 -1.82 -5.54 -5.02
N ILE A 49 -1.15 -4.40 -4.76
CA ILE A 49 -0.27 -4.20 -3.59
C ILE A 49 -1.02 -4.39 -2.27
N VAL A 50 -2.21 -3.80 -2.13
CA VAL A 50 -2.95 -3.81 -0.86
C VAL A 50 -3.49 -5.21 -0.59
N ASP A 51 -3.95 -5.91 -1.63
CA ASP A 51 -4.42 -7.29 -1.48
C ASP A 51 -3.26 -8.26 -1.18
N LEU A 52 -2.08 -8.07 -1.80
CA LEU A 52 -0.84 -8.80 -1.49
C LEU A 52 -0.43 -8.59 -0.02
N LEU A 53 -0.40 -7.34 0.46
CA LEU A 53 -0.05 -6.99 1.85
C LEU A 53 -1.08 -7.47 2.88
N LEU A 54 -2.31 -7.75 2.45
CA LEU A 54 -3.37 -8.33 3.27
C LEU A 54 -3.40 -9.87 3.21
N GLY A 55 -2.55 -10.50 2.40
CA GLY A 55 -2.50 -11.96 2.24
C GLY A 55 -3.76 -12.54 1.59
N LYS A 56 -4.39 -11.78 0.67
CA LYS A 56 -5.64 -12.17 0.01
C LYS A 56 -5.45 -12.92 -1.31
N GLN A 57 -4.34 -13.63 -1.49
CA GLN A 57 -4.11 -14.53 -2.63
C GLN A 57 -4.71 -15.93 -2.38
#